data_AF-A0A9D8RV67-F1
#
_entry.id   AF-A0A9D8RV67-F1
#
_cell.length_a   1.000
_cell.length_b   1.000
_cell.length_c   1.000
_cell.angle_alpha   90.00
_cell.angle_beta   90.00
_cell.angle_gamma   90.00
#
_symmetry.space_group_name_H-M   'P 1'
#
loop_
_entity.id
_entity.type
_entity.pdbx_description
1 polymer ?
#
loop_
_entity_poly.entity_id
_entity_poly.type
_entity_poly.pdbx_seq_one_letter_code
_entity_poly.pdbx_strand_id
1 'polypeptide(L)'
;MKNTFKRILSFTLAAILLVGCFAFTSCGKTEKVDKAVYDKIVDAFQTAPVAVYMIEKYKEAYFPAYDYEELDVDPAALVAEIDDYESSKEGKIIVKIGVCGSSNDHWNAVQKVLDDQNAGIYLELIEFSAYNLPNQALANGEIHLNSFQHKAYLQKEMDAQGYDLTIVGDTLIAPLSLYSNKVKDLEALKALATDTNKIKIGIPDDATNQARAIKLLESAGLIEVDPAAGYNPEMKHITNYLYNVEVIPTTADTLPSLLNDYAACTINGTYATDIGLSPSRDALIIESQGTDGNNPYVNIIVARTSDLEN
;
A
#
# COMPACT_ATOMS: atom_id res chain seq x y z
N MET A 1 73.33 23.79 -23.80
CA MET A 1 72.85 22.39 -23.83
C MET A 1 72.05 22.11 -22.56
N LYS A 2 70.77 21.75 -22.71
CA LYS A 2 69.84 21.17 -21.69
C LYS A 2 69.41 22.14 -20.57
N ASN A 3 68.14 22.42 -20.24
CA ASN A 3 66.81 21.92 -20.60
C ASN A 3 65.82 23.11 -20.40
N THR A 4 65.06 23.58 -21.40
CA THR A 4 63.72 23.14 -21.84
C THR A 4 62.60 23.30 -20.79
N PHE A 5 61.91 24.44 -20.88
CA PHE A 5 60.45 24.64 -20.91
C PHE A 5 59.53 23.56 -20.29
N LYS A 6 58.81 23.94 -19.21
CA LYS A 6 57.42 23.55 -18.91
C LYS A 6 56.73 24.78 -18.27
N ARG A 7 56.02 25.58 -19.07
CA ARG A 7 54.56 25.58 -19.31
C ARG A 7 53.73 26.18 -18.15
N ILE A 8 53.31 27.42 -18.40
CA ILE A 8 52.19 28.16 -17.79
C ILE A 8 50.87 27.70 -18.45
N LEU A 9 49.73 27.98 -17.79
CA LEU A 9 48.30 27.63 -18.04
C LEU A 9 47.88 26.28 -17.41
N SER A 10 46.77 26.14 -16.67
CA SER A 10 45.58 26.98 -16.56
C SER A 10 44.80 26.69 -15.28
N PHE A 11 44.04 27.71 -14.87
CA PHE A 11 42.83 27.78 -14.06
C PHE A 11 41.99 26.52 -13.75
N THR A 12 41.05 26.74 -12.80
CA THR A 12 39.91 25.93 -12.33
C THR A 12 40.28 24.82 -11.33
N LEU A 13 39.70 24.71 -10.12
CA LEU A 13 38.46 25.24 -9.55
C LEU A 13 38.63 25.27 -8.01
N ALA A 14 38.50 26.45 -7.40
CA ALA A 14 38.32 26.60 -5.97
C ALA A 14 36.82 26.70 -5.69
N ALA A 15 36.22 25.64 -5.14
CA ALA A 15 34.98 25.65 -4.36
C ALA A 15 34.57 24.19 -4.05
N ILE A 16 35.20 23.60 -3.03
CA ILE A 16 34.64 22.42 -2.34
C ILE A 16 34.65 22.77 -0.86
N LEU A 17 33.67 23.55 -0.43
CA LEU A 17 33.28 23.68 0.97
C LEU A 17 31.92 24.41 1.04
N LEU A 18 31.00 23.81 1.79
CA LEU A 18 29.62 24.21 2.07
C LEU A 18 28.56 24.02 0.97
N VAL A 19 28.01 22.80 0.90
CA VAL A 19 26.57 22.59 1.13
C VAL A 19 26.44 21.36 2.03
N GLY A 20 26.80 21.54 3.31
CA GLY A 20 26.36 20.64 4.36
C GLY A 20 24.92 21.00 4.74
N CYS A 21 24.12 19.99 5.04
CA CYS A 21 22.77 20.12 5.59
C CYS A 21 21.84 21.02 4.74
N PHE A 22 21.20 20.42 3.73
CA PHE A 22 19.79 20.77 3.57
C PHE A 22 19.11 20.36 4.86
N ALA A 23 18.62 21.37 5.56
CA ALA A 23 17.97 21.24 6.82
C ALA A 23 16.89 20.16 6.73
N PHE A 24 17.01 19.13 7.57
CA PHE A 24 15.84 18.63 8.28
C PHE A 24 15.32 19.81 9.12
N THR A 25 14.65 20.76 8.47
CA THR A 25 13.80 21.74 9.15
C THR A 25 12.71 20.92 9.80
N SER A 26 12.76 20.88 11.13
CA SER A 26 11.79 20.30 12.08
C SER A 26 10.65 19.52 11.42
N CYS A 27 10.58 18.21 11.65
CA CYS A 27 9.31 17.50 11.57
C CYS A 27 8.41 18.10 12.66
N GLY A 28 7.79 19.23 12.32
CA GLY A 28 6.88 19.97 13.18
C GLY A 28 5.53 19.27 13.08
N LYS A 29 4.83 19.22 14.21
CA LYS A 29 3.45 18.76 14.23
C LYS A 29 2.65 19.57 13.21
N THR A 30 1.83 18.88 12.42
CA THR A 30 0.83 19.50 11.55
C THR A 30 -0.10 20.36 12.39
N GLU A 31 -0.55 21.47 11.82
CA GLU A 31 -1.62 22.25 12.43
C GLU A 31 -2.90 21.40 12.49
N LYS A 32 -3.73 21.67 13.49
CA LYS A 32 -4.99 20.95 13.65
C LYS A 32 -5.94 21.35 12.53
N VAL A 33 -6.64 20.36 11.96
CA VAL A 33 -7.65 20.56 10.94
C VAL A 33 -9.00 20.07 11.51
N ASP A 34 -10.09 20.77 11.19
CA ASP A 34 -11.42 20.43 11.70
C ASP A 34 -11.90 19.08 11.16
N LYS A 35 -12.64 18.32 11.99
CA LYS A 35 -13.23 17.04 11.61
C LYS A 35 -14.05 17.13 10.31
N ALA A 36 -14.76 18.23 10.10
CA ALA A 36 -15.56 18.46 8.89
C ALA A 36 -14.73 18.45 7.60
N VAL A 37 -13.42 18.74 7.67
CA VAL A 37 -12.51 18.60 6.52
C VAL A 37 -12.24 17.13 6.24
N TYR A 38 -12.04 16.29 7.28
CA TYR A 38 -11.87 14.85 7.10
C TYR A 38 -13.13 14.20 6.54
N ASP A 39 -14.31 14.59 7.04
CA ASP A 39 -15.59 14.11 6.54
C ASP A 39 -15.74 14.40 5.03
N LYS A 40 -15.40 15.62 4.58
CA LYS A 40 -15.40 15.97 3.14
C LYS A 40 -14.42 15.12 2.32
N ILE A 41 -13.25 14.79 2.86
CA ILE A 41 -12.27 13.94 2.16
C ILE A 41 -12.80 12.52 2.02
N VAL A 42 -13.41 11.98 3.08
CA VAL A 42 -14.06 10.66 3.05
C VAL A 42 -15.22 10.66 2.06
N ASP A 43 -16.09 11.66 2.11
CA ASP A 43 -17.21 11.81 1.18
C ASP A 43 -16.73 11.90 -0.27
N ALA A 44 -15.66 12.66 -0.53
CA ALA A 44 -15.06 12.76 -1.86
C ALA A 44 -14.44 11.43 -2.33
N PHE A 45 -13.77 10.70 -1.43
CA PHE A 45 -13.22 9.38 -1.72
C PHE A 45 -14.33 8.41 -2.12
N GLN A 46 -15.46 8.43 -1.40
CA GLN A 46 -16.56 7.50 -1.59
C GLN A 46 -17.51 7.88 -2.75
N THR A 47 -17.03 8.67 -3.71
CA THR A 47 -17.80 9.04 -4.90
C THR A 47 -17.62 8.06 -6.06
N ALA A 48 -18.59 8.04 -6.96
CA ALA A 48 -18.55 7.21 -8.16
C ALA A 48 -17.37 7.49 -9.10
N PRO A 49 -16.92 8.75 -9.35
CA PRO A 49 -15.74 9.00 -10.17
C PRO A 49 -14.48 8.33 -9.61
N VAL A 50 -14.28 8.33 -8.29
CA VAL A 50 -13.13 7.67 -7.64
C VAL A 50 -13.25 6.15 -7.77
N ALA A 51 -14.45 5.59 -7.60
CA ALA A 51 -14.69 4.16 -7.79
C ALA A 51 -14.40 3.71 -9.23
N VAL A 52 -14.93 4.42 -10.23
CA VAL A 52 -14.68 4.15 -11.65
C VAL A 52 -13.19 4.30 -11.99
N TYR A 53 -12.55 5.35 -11.48
CA TYR A 53 -11.10 5.55 -11.64
C TYR A 53 -10.32 4.34 -11.10
N MET A 54 -10.62 3.88 -9.87
CA MET A 54 -9.92 2.76 -9.28
C MET A 54 -10.06 1.48 -10.11
N ILE A 55 -11.29 1.14 -10.51
CA ILE A 55 -11.58 -0.07 -11.30
C ILE A 55 -10.84 -0.03 -12.64
N GLU A 56 -10.91 1.11 -13.33
CA GLU A 56 -10.32 1.26 -14.66
C GLU A 56 -8.79 1.37 -14.62
N LYS A 57 -8.24 2.17 -13.71
CA LYS A 57 -6.78 2.38 -13.60
C LYS A 57 -6.06 1.11 -13.13
N TYR A 58 -6.57 0.47 -12.08
CA TYR A 58 -5.85 -0.62 -11.40
C TYR A 58 -6.25 -2.02 -11.88
N LYS A 59 -7.22 -2.13 -12.80
CA LYS A 59 -7.57 -3.38 -13.50
C LYS A 59 -7.60 -4.59 -12.55
N GLU A 60 -8.54 -4.57 -11.61
CA GLU A 60 -8.80 -5.63 -10.61
C GLU A 60 -7.76 -5.75 -9.48
N ALA A 61 -6.77 -4.85 -9.37
CA ALA A 61 -5.91 -4.82 -8.19
C ALA A 61 -6.57 -4.14 -6.99
N TYR A 62 -7.39 -3.10 -7.22
CA TYR A 62 -8.14 -2.38 -6.21
C TYR A 62 -9.63 -2.34 -6.57
N PHE A 63 -10.47 -2.57 -5.57
CA PHE A 63 -11.93 -2.50 -5.68
C PHE A 63 -12.49 -1.53 -4.64
N PRO A 64 -13.46 -0.67 -4.99
CA PRO A 64 -14.13 0.19 -4.01
C PRO A 64 -14.80 -0.68 -2.93
N ALA A 65 -14.64 -0.28 -1.67
CA ALA A 65 -15.24 -0.94 -0.50
C ALA A 65 -16.49 -0.18 0.02
N TYR A 66 -17.15 0.55 -0.86
CA TYR A 66 -18.31 1.40 -0.59
C TYR A 66 -19.28 1.35 -1.77
N ASP A 67 -20.54 1.65 -1.51
CA ASP A 67 -21.57 1.75 -2.54
C ASP A 67 -21.35 3.00 -3.39
N TYR A 68 -21.53 2.89 -4.70
CA TYR A 68 -21.44 4.01 -5.62
C TYR A 68 -22.46 3.85 -6.75
N GLU A 69 -22.91 4.99 -7.29
CA GLU A 69 -23.80 5.01 -8.44
C GLU A 69 -23.03 4.73 -9.74
N GLU A 70 -23.65 4.01 -10.67
CA GLU A 70 -23.08 3.82 -12.00
C GLU A 70 -23.04 5.14 -12.76
N LEU A 71 -21.91 5.43 -13.41
CA LEU A 71 -21.74 6.64 -14.21
C LEU A 71 -21.91 6.33 -15.69
N ASP A 72 -22.70 7.15 -16.39
CA ASP A 72 -22.77 7.17 -17.85
C ASP A 72 -21.61 7.96 -18.45
N VAL A 73 -20.39 7.46 -18.21
CA VAL A 73 -19.13 8.05 -18.70
C VAL A 73 -18.24 6.95 -19.28
N ASP A 74 -17.38 7.29 -20.23
CA ASP A 74 -16.32 6.39 -20.68
C ASP A 74 -15.24 6.31 -19.58
N PRO A 75 -15.03 5.13 -18.94
CA PRO A 75 -14.06 5.00 -17.86
C PRO A 75 -12.64 5.38 -18.28
N ALA A 76 -12.23 5.06 -19.52
CA ALA A 76 -10.89 5.34 -20.00
C ALA A 76 -10.69 6.85 -20.22
N ALA A 77 -11.72 7.55 -20.69
CA ALA A 77 -11.70 9.00 -20.82
C ALA A 77 -11.65 9.69 -19.45
N LEU A 78 -12.39 9.18 -18.46
CA LEU A 78 -12.38 9.69 -17.09
C LEU A 78 -11.00 9.54 -16.45
N VAL A 79 -10.35 8.37 -16.61
CA VAL A 79 -8.98 8.16 -16.10
C VAL A 79 -8.00 9.11 -16.77
N ALA A 80 -8.08 9.27 -18.10
CA ALA A 80 -7.20 10.19 -18.82
C ALA A 80 -7.37 11.65 -18.37
N GLU A 81 -8.61 12.10 -18.17
CA GLU A 81 -8.90 13.45 -17.64
C GLU A 81 -8.28 13.66 -16.25
N ILE A 82 -8.42 12.68 -15.35
CA ILE A 82 -7.89 12.76 -13.99
C ILE A 82 -6.36 12.68 -13.96
N ASP A 83 -5.76 11.83 -14.79
CA ASP A 83 -4.30 11.70 -14.88
C ASP A 83 -3.64 12.99 -15.37
N ASP A 84 -4.32 13.75 -16.24
CA ASP A 84 -3.86 15.04 -16.76
C ASP A 84 -4.29 16.24 -15.87
N TYR A 85 -5.03 16.00 -14.78
CA TYR A 85 -5.56 17.05 -13.91
C TYR A 85 -4.51 17.59 -12.93
N GLU A 86 -4.32 18.91 -12.90
CA GLU A 86 -3.44 19.59 -11.95
C GLU A 86 -4.23 20.52 -11.02
N SER A 87 -4.18 20.23 -9.71
CA SER A 87 -4.77 21.10 -8.68
C SER A 87 -3.77 22.16 -8.17
N SER A 88 -4.25 23.38 -7.93
CA SER A 88 -3.50 24.40 -7.19
C SER A 88 -3.72 24.30 -5.69
N LYS A 89 -2.64 24.46 -4.91
CA LYS A 89 -2.68 24.57 -3.44
C LYS A 89 -3.02 25.97 -2.93
N GLU A 90 -3.02 26.98 -3.79
CA GLU A 90 -3.18 28.38 -3.38
C GLU A 90 -4.56 28.63 -2.76
N GLY A 91 -4.59 29.21 -1.55
CA GLY A 91 -5.83 29.53 -0.84
C GLY A 91 -6.58 28.33 -0.26
N LYS A 92 -6.02 27.12 -0.29
CA LYS A 92 -6.64 25.89 0.21
C LYS A 92 -6.04 25.43 1.55
N ILE A 93 -6.84 24.71 2.32
CA ILE A 93 -6.38 23.96 3.49
C ILE A 93 -5.56 22.77 3.01
N ILE A 94 -4.31 22.65 3.45
CA ILE A 94 -3.42 21.54 3.05
C ILE A 94 -3.60 20.38 4.02
N VAL A 95 -4.02 19.22 3.52
CA VAL A 95 -4.17 17.99 4.29
C VAL A 95 -3.15 16.96 3.82
N LYS A 96 -2.10 16.78 4.63
CA LYS A 96 -1.13 15.70 4.51
C LYS A 96 -1.75 14.33 4.79
N ILE A 97 -1.68 13.42 3.81
CA ILE A 97 -2.16 12.04 3.91
C ILE A 97 -0.98 11.08 3.74
N GLY A 98 -0.68 10.30 4.78
CA GLY A 98 0.30 9.23 4.69
C GLY A 98 -0.23 8.04 3.90
N VAL A 99 0.45 7.69 2.81
CA VAL A 99 0.15 6.55 1.96
C VAL A 99 1.37 5.63 1.89
N CYS A 100 1.20 4.38 1.46
CA CYS A 100 2.30 3.44 1.31
C CYS A 100 2.43 2.99 -0.15
N GLY A 101 3.67 2.79 -0.60
CA GLY A 101 3.97 2.50 -1.99
C GLY A 101 3.83 3.72 -2.90
N SER A 102 4.05 3.51 -4.19
CA SER A 102 4.01 4.57 -5.22
C SER A 102 2.68 4.65 -5.98
N SER A 103 1.87 3.59 -5.93
CA SER A 103 0.64 3.46 -6.72
C SER A 103 -0.58 4.03 -6.00
N ASN A 104 -0.64 5.36 -5.85
CA ASN A 104 -1.68 6.08 -5.08
C ASN A 104 -2.57 7.02 -5.91
N ASP A 105 -2.51 6.95 -7.25
CA ASP A 105 -3.20 7.85 -8.18
C ASP A 105 -4.71 8.03 -7.97
N HIS A 106 -5.41 7.09 -7.32
CA HIS A 106 -6.83 7.27 -6.96
C HIS A 106 -7.06 8.52 -6.09
N TRP A 107 -6.06 8.97 -5.33
CA TRP A 107 -6.12 10.24 -4.60
C TRP A 107 -6.14 11.47 -5.51
N ASN A 108 -5.67 11.39 -6.76
CA ASN A 108 -5.85 12.46 -7.75
C ASN A 108 -7.33 12.60 -8.13
N ALA A 109 -8.05 11.48 -8.23
CA ALA A 109 -9.50 11.49 -8.43
C ALA A 109 -10.22 12.15 -7.24
N VAL A 110 -9.80 11.85 -6.01
CA VAL A 110 -10.32 12.50 -4.79
C VAL A 110 -10.05 14.01 -4.83
N GLN A 111 -8.83 14.41 -5.18
CA GLN A 111 -8.48 15.83 -5.31
C GLN A 111 -9.35 16.54 -6.35
N LYS A 112 -9.57 15.93 -7.52
CA LYS A 112 -10.45 16.48 -8.55
C LYS A 112 -11.88 16.65 -8.04
N VAL A 113 -12.43 15.65 -7.35
CA VAL A 113 -13.78 15.72 -6.77
C VAL A 113 -13.88 16.87 -5.75
N LEU A 114 -12.89 17.02 -4.87
CA LEU A 114 -12.84 18.13 -3.91
C LEU A 114 -12.82 19.50 -4.60
N ASP A 115 -12.13 19.61 -5.72
CA ASP A 115 -12.03 20.85 -6.49
C ASP A 115 -13.31 21.16 -7.27
N ASP A 116 -13.91 20.17 -7.91
CA ASP A 116 -15.20 20.30 -8.59
C ASP A 116 -16.32 20.72 -7.61
N GLN A 117 -16.20 20.31 -6.34
CA GLN A 117 -17.09 20.72 -5.24
C GLN A 117 -16.72 22.06 -4.59
N ASN A 118 -15.63 22.71 -5.01
CA ASN A 118 -15.08 23.92 -4.40
C ASN A 118 -14.83 23.76 -2.88
N ALA A 119 -14.36 22.59 -2.45
CA ALA A 119 -14.21 22.25 -1.04
C ALA A 119 -13.11 23.06 -0.32
N GLY A 120 -12.19 23.69 -1.07
CA GLY A 120 -11.09 24.49 -0.52
C GLY A 120 -10.00 23.66 0.15
N ILE A 121 -9.82 22.41 -0.28
CA ILE A 121 -8.91 21.42 0.32
C ILE A 121 -7.89 20.97 -0.74
N TYR A 122 -6.62 20.92 -0.35
CA TYR A 122 -5.53 20.36 -1.15
C TYR A 122 -4.92 19.16 -0.42
N LEU A 123 -4.83 18.02 -1.09
CA LEU A 123 -4.27 16.80 -0.56
C LEU A 123 -2.77 16.74 -0.88
N GLU A 124 -1.95 16.61 0.16
CA GLU A 124 -0.50 16.40 0.03
C GLU A 124 -0.20 14.95 0.43
N LEU A 125 0.11 14.10 -0.54
CA LEU A 125 0.46 12.71 -0.26
C LEU A 125 1.89 12.64 0.30
N ILE A 126 2.04 11.96 1.43
CA ILE A 126 3.31 11.64 2.05
C ILE A 126 3.54 10.15 1.89
N GLU A 127 4.40 9.78 0.95
CA GLU A 127 4.68 8.38 0.61
C GLU A 127 5.66 7.75 1.60
N PHE A 128 5.28 6.58 2.10
CA PHE A 128 6.12 5.70 2.90
C PHE A 128 6.44 4.42 2.13
N SER A 129 7.63 3.86 2.35
CA SER A 129 8.03 2.60 1.72
C SER A 129 7.55 1.36 2.48
N ALA A 130 7.25 1.48 3.78
CA ALA A 130 6.98 0.35 4.66
C ALA A 130 5.77 0.60 5.58
N TYR A 131 5.00 -0.46 5.83
CA TYR A 131 3.76 -0.42 6.63
C TYR A 131 3.95 -0.02 8.10
N ASN A 132 5.13 -0.19 8.66
CA ASN A 132 5.39 0.16 10.07
C ASN A 132 5.60 1.66 10.33
N LEU A 133 5.57 2.50 9.29
CA LEU A 133 5.89 3.93 9.38
C LEU A 133 4.65 4.86 9.51
N PRO A 134 3.55 4.70 8.75
CA PRO A 134 2.53 5.74 8.67
C PRO A 134 1.71 5.92 9.96
N ASN A 135 1.47 4.84 10.73
CA ASN A 135 0.79 4.96 12.03
C ASN A 135 1.61 5.76 13.04
N GLN A 136 2.93 5.56 13.07
CA GLN A 136 3.82 6.33 13.94
C GLN A 136 3.85 7.80 13.51
N ALA A 137 3.97 8.09 12.21
CA ALA A 137 3.93 9.45 11.69
C ALA A 137 2.59 10.15 12.03
N LEU A 138 1.47 9.42 11.91
CA LEU A 138 0.16 9.93 12.30
C LEU A 138 0.08 10.20 13.81
N ALA A 139 0.50 9.27 14.65
CA ALA A 139 0.50 9.44 16.11
C ALA A 139 1.39 10.61 16.57
N ASN A 140 2.53 10.83 15.90
CA ASN A 140 3.47 11.90 16.20
C ASN A 140 2.96 13.30 15.80
N GLY A 141 1.90 13.37 14.99
CA GLY A 141 1.41 14.64 14.45
C GLY A 141 2.07 15.05 13.14
N GLU A 142 2.78 14.17 12.42
CA GLU A 142 3.57 14.55 11.24
C GLU A 142 2.73 14.63 9.95
N ILE A 143 1.58 13.95 9.97
CA ILE A 143 0.55 13.89 8.93
C ILE A 143 -0.83 14.04 9.57
N HIS A 144 -1.86 14.41 8.80
CA HIS A 144 -3.22 14.57 9.34
C HIS A 144 -4.04 13.28 9.28
N LEU A 145 -3.90 12.56 8.17
CA LEU A 145 -4.54 11.28 7.92
C LEU A 145 -3.50 10.27 7.46
N ASN A 146 -3.79 8.98 7.60
CA ASN A 146 -3.16 7.95 6.78
C ASN A 146 -4.21 7.08 6.08
N SER A 147 -3.83 6.47 4.97
CA SER A 147 -4.67 5.53 4.22
C SER A 147 -3.79 4.52 3.51
N PHE A 148 -3.38 3.47 4.24
CA PHE A 148 -2.46 2.44 3.72
C PHE A 148 -2.78 1.02 4.21
N GLN A 149 -3.69 0.90 5.19
CA GLN A 149 -3.87 -0.31 5.99
C GLN A 149 -5.33 -0.73 6.00
N HIS A 150 -5.56 -1.98 6.39
CA HIS A 150 -6.89 -2.50 6.67
C HIS A 150 -7.26 -2.51 8.16
N LYS A 151 -8.55 -2.72 8.45
CA LYS A 151 -9.13 -2.69 9.79
C LYS A 151 -8.40 -3.62 10.77
N ALA A 152 -8.07 -4.84 10.35
CA ALA A 152 -7.35 -5.79 11.21
C ALA A 152 -5.93 -5.32 11.54
N TYR A 153 -5.20 -4.77 10.56
CA TYR A 153 -3.84 -4.25 10.78
C TYR A 153 -3.86 -3.08 11.77
N LEU A 154 -4.77 -2.12 11.59
CA LEU A 154 -4.89 -0.98 12.51
C LEU A 154 -5.18 -1.46 13.94
N GLN A 155 -6.15 -2.36 14.12
CA GLN A 155 -6.47 -2.88 15.45
C GLN A 155 -5.24 -3.54 16.10
N LYS A 156 -4.50 -4.33 15.33
CA LYS A 156 -3.30 -5.00 15.84
C LYS A 156 -2.21 -4.02 16.24
N GLU A 157 -2.00 -2.96 15.46
CA GLU A 157 -1.03 -1.90 15.75
C GLU A 157 -1.43 -1.06 16.98
N MET A 158 -2.73 -0.73 17.12
CA MET A 158 -3.22 -0.04 18.32
C MET A 158 -3.01 -0.89 19.58
N ASP A 159 -3.32 -2.19 19.52
CA ASP A 159 -3.10 -3.11 20.64
C ASP A 159 -1.61 -3.26 21.01
N ALA A 160 -0.73 -3.24 20.01
CA ALA A 160 0.71 -3.46 20.19
C ALA A 160 1.47 -2.20 20.65
N GLN A 161 1.12 -1.04 20.10
CA GLN A 161 1.87 0.21 20.27
C GLN A 161 1.15 1.23 21.18
N GLY A 162 -0.12 1.00 21.52
CA GLY A 162 -0.91 1.91 22.34
C GLY A 162 -1.28 3.21 21.64
N TYR A 163 -1.41 3.17 20.31
CA TYR A 163 -1.86 4.33 19.54
C TYR A 163 -3.34 4.66 19.81
N ASP A 164 -3.67 5.95 19.80
CA ASP A 164 -5.04 6.47 19.90
C ASP A 164 -5.48 7.03 18.53
N LEU A 165 -5.93 6.11 17.67
CA LEU A 165 -6.28 6.36 16.29
C LEU A 165 -7.71 5.90 16.03
N THR A 166 -8.39 6.58 15.11
CA THR A 166 -9.78 6.29 14.76
C THR A 166 -9.95 6.19 13.25
N ILE A 167 -10.69 5.17 12.82
CA ILE A 167 -11.15 5.00 11.45
C ILE A 167 -12.15 6.11 11.15
N VAL A 168 -11.90 6.86 10.08
CA VAL A 168 -12.82 7.93 9.62
C VAL A 168 -13.55 7.56 8.34
N GLY A 169 -13.10 6.55 7.59
CA GLY A 169 -13.80 6.06 6.41
C GLY A 169 -13.21 4.79 5.83
N ASP A 170 -14.04 4.00 5.15
CA ASP A 170 -13.62 2.85 4.35
C ASP A 170 -13.21 3.31 2.94
N THR A 171 -12.23 2.62 2.35
CA THR A 171 -11.69 2.96 1.02
C THR A 171 -11.86 1.82 0.03
N LEU A 172 -10.93 0.88 0.02
CA LEU A 172 -10.80 -0.13 -1.02
C LEU A 172 -10.46 -1.50 -0.44
N ILE A 173 -10.73 -2.53 -1.23
CA ILE A 173 -10.20 -3.88 -1.01
C ILE A 173 -9.10 -4.12 -2.04
N ALA A 174 -7.98 -4.65 -1.55
CA ALA A 174 -6.85 -5.09 -2.35
C ALA A 174 -6.59 -6.57 -2.05
N PRO A 175 -7.07 -7.53 -2.87
CA PRO A 175 -6.93 -8.95 -2.61
C PRO A 175 -5.46 -9.37 -2.49
N LEU A 176 -5.12 -10.11 -1.43
CA LEU A 176 -3.78 -10.69 -1.30
C LEU A 176 -3.63 -11.77 -2.37
N SER A 177 -2.48 -11.78 -3.05
CA SER A 177 -2.28 -12.70 -4.19
C SER A 177 -0.92 -13.37 -4.12
N LEU A 178 -0.83 -14.61 -4.60
CA LEU A 178 0.41 -15.37 -4.74
C LEU A 178 0.98 -15.18 -6.15
N TYR A 179 2.20 -14.70 -6.27
CA TYR A 179 2.86 -14.43 -7.56
C TYR A 179 4.12 -15.27 -7.73
N SER A 180 4.52 -15.51 -8.98
CA SER A 180 5.78 -16.17 -9.34
C SER A 180 6.36 -15.66 -10.65
N ASN A 181 7.69 -15.48 -10.71
CA ASN A 181 8.41 -15.28 -11.97
C ASN A 181 8.82 -16.60 -12.64
N LYS A 182 8.67 -17.75 -11.97
CA LYS A 182 9.17 -19.05 -12.43
C LYS A 182 8.10 -19.91 -13.10
N VAL A 183 6.84 -19.73 -12.71
CA VAL A 183 5.69 -20.51 -13.21
C VAL A 183 4.49 -19.61 -13.50
N LYS A 184 3.49 -20.15 -14.22
CA LYS A 184 2.32 -19.39 -14.68
C LYS A 184 1.00 -19.81 -14.03
N ASP A 185 0.99 -20.91 -13.30
CA ASP A 185 -0.19 -21.41 -12.60
C ASP A 185 0.19 -22.21 -11.35
N LEU A 186 -0.82 -22.48 -10.51
CA LEU A 186 -0.65 -23.19 -9.24
C LEU A 186 -0.20 -24.64 -9.43
N GLU A 187 -0.62 -25.31 -10.50
CA GLU A 187 -0.27 -26.72 -10.73
C GLU A 187 1.20 -26.85 -11.13
N ALA A 188 1.72 -25.91 -11.92
CA ALA A 188 3.15 -25.79 -12.21
C ALA A 188 3.96 -25.47 -10.96
N LEU A 189 3.46 -24.63 -10.05
CA LEU A 189 4.13 -24.37 -8.76
C LEU A 189 4.23 -25.66 -7.93
N LYS A 190 3.13 -26.39 -7.80
CA LYS A 190 3.07 -27.69 -7.10
C LYS A 190 4.03 -28.71 -7.74
N ALA A 191 4.11 -28.74 -9.07
CA ALA A 191 5.02 -29.63 -9.78
C ALA A 191 6.52 -29.31 -9.56
N LEU A 192 6.87 -28.06 -9.21
CA LEU A 192 8.24 -27.73 -8.81
C LEU A 192 8.61 -28.35 -7.45
N ALA A 193 7.65 -28.55 -6.56
CA ALA A 193 7.86 -29.13 -5.24
C ALA A 193 7.88 -30.66 -5.33
N THR A 194 9.08 -31.24 -5.45
CA THR A 194 9.27 -32.69 -5.52
C THR A 194 9.90 -33.22 -4.23
N ASP A 195 9.94 -34.55 -4.05
CA ASP A 195 10.59 -35.18 -2.88
C ASP A 195 12.06 -34.75 -2.69
N THR A 196 12.73 -34.32 -3.76
CA THR A 196 14.13 -33.88 -3.76
C THR A 196 14.32 -32.38 -3.94
N ASN A 197 13.25 -31.63 -4.24
CA ASN A 197 13.31 -30.19 -4.45
C ASN A 197 12.34 -29.47 -3.52
N LYS A 198 12.88 -28.84 -2.47
CA LYS A 198 12.12 -28.00 -1.57
C LYS A 198 12.03 -26.59 -2.12
N ILE A 199 10.82 -26.11 -2.39
CA ILE A 199 10.60 -24.76 -2.92
C ILE A 199 10.32 -23.76 -1.79
N LYS A 200 10.74 -22.51 -1.97
CA LYS A 200 10.51 -21.42 -1.00
C LYS A 200 9.29 -20.61 -1.40
N ILE A 201 8.42 -20.32 -0.43
CA ILE A 201 7.27 -19.43 -0.58
C ILE A 201 7.39 -18.30 0.46
N GLY A 202 7.59 -17.08 -0.01
CA GLY A 202 7.65 -15.89 0.85
C GLY A 202 6.25 -15.42 1.27
N ILE A 203 6.07 -15.07 2.54
CA ILE A 203 4.83 -14.47 3.07
C ILE A 203 5.13 -13.27 3.96
N PRO A 204 4.19 -12.31 4.14
CA PRO A 204 4.37 -11.21 5.09
C PRO A 204 4.69 -11.70 6.51
N ASP A 205 5.52 -10.95 7.23
CA ASP A 205 5.91 -11.25 8.61
C ASP A 205 5.08 -10.51 9.68
N ASP A 206 4.30 -9.50 9.31
CA ASP A 206 3.33 -8.87 10.22
C ASP A 206 2.16 -9.82 10.51
N ALA A 207 1.66 -9.79 11.74
CA ALA A 207 0.74 -10.82 12.24
C ALA A 207 -0.54 -10.98 11.39
N THR A 208 -1.10 -9.87 10.90
CA THR A 208 -2.39 -9.89 10.20
C THR A 208 -2.26 -10.32 8.75
N ASN A 209 -1.24 -9.85 8.03
CA ASN A 209 -0.99 -10.27 6.66
C ASN A 209 -0.33 -11.66 6.60
N GLN A 210 0.42 -12.07 7.62
CA GLN A 210 0.92 -13.44 7.76
C GLN A 210 -0.24 -14.43 7.88
N ALA A 211 -1.20 -14.14 8.77
CA ALA A 211 -2.40 -14.94 8.93
C ALA A 211 -3.19 -15.06 7.62
N ARG A 212 -3.36 -13.93 6.92
CA ARG A 212 -3.99 -13.83 5.60
C ARG A 212 -3.29 -14.70 4.56
N ALA A 213 -1.96 -14.63 4.49
CA ALA A 213 -1.15 -15.44 3.59
C ALA A 213 -1.22 -16.94 3.90
N ILE A 214 -1.19 -17.33 5.17
CA ILE A 214 -1.35 -18.73 5.58
C ILE A 214 -2.71 -19.27 5.11
N LYS A 215 -3.79 -18.50 5.27
CA LYS A 215 -5.11 -18.88 4.76
C LYS A 215 -5.17 -18.97 3.24
N LEU A 216 -4.48 -18.08 2.53
CA LEU A 216 -4.36 -18.16 1.07
C LEU A 216 -3.66 -19.46 0.64
N LEU A 217 -2.54 -19.81 1.29
CA LEU A 217 -1.81 -21.06 1.01
C LEU A 217 -2.60 -22.32 1.39
N GLU A 218 -3.37 -22.27 2.47
CA GLU A 218 -4.31 -23.33 2.86
C GLU A 218 -5.37 -23.55 1.77
N SER A 219 -5.99 -22.46 1.28
CA SER A 219 -6.99 -22.52 0.20
C SER A 219 -6.42 -23.09 -1.11
N ALA A 220 -5.11 -22.98 -1.31
CA ALA A 220 -4.38 -23.52 -2.45
C ALA A 220 -4.14 -25.04 -2.37
N GLY A 221 -4.36 -25.64 -1.20
CA GLY A 221 -3.96 -27.01 -0.90
C GLY A 221 -2.45 -27.19 -0.83
N LEU A 222 -1.68 -26.16 -0.45
CA LEU A 222 -0.23 -26.26 -0.24
C LEU A 222 0.11 -26.70 1.19
N ILE A 223 -0.72 -26.30 2.15
CA ILE A 223 -0.58 -26.57 3.59
C ILE A 223 -1.94 -26.88 4.21
N GLU A 224 -1.93 -27.50 5.39
CA GLU A 224 -3.09 -27.64 6.26
C GLU A 224 -2.87 -26.83 7.54
N VAL A 225 -3.92 -26.20 8.06
CA VAL A 225 -3.88 -25.35 9.25
C VAL A 225 -4.85 -25.89 10.29
N ASP A 226 -4.49 -25.80 11.57
CA ASP A 226 -5.39 -26.14 12.67
C ASP A 226 -6.69 -25.31 12.57
N PRO A 227 -7.87 -25.95 12.39
CA PRO A 227 -9.13 -25.23 12.31
C PRO A 227 -9.42 -24.37 13.56
N ALA A 228 -8.88 -24.74 14.72
CA ALA A 228 -9.05 -23.97 15.96
C ALA A 228 -8.39 -22.58 15.92
N ALA A 229 -7.45 -22.35 15.00
CA ALA A 229 -6.82 -21.05 14.82
C ALA A 229 -7.74 -20.00 14.16
N GLY A 230 -8.89 -20.41 13.61
CA GLY A 230 -9.86 -19.53 12.98
C GLY A 230 -9.24 -18.68 11.87
N TYR A 231 -9.53 -17.37 11.86
CA TYR A 231 -9.04 -16.41 10.86
C TYR A 231 -7.65 -15.84 11.15
N ASN A 232 -7.04 -16.16 12.30
CA ASN A 232 -5.76 -15.60 12.72
C ASN A 232 -4.69 -16.69 12.93
N PRO A 233 -4.44 -17.57 11.95
CA PRO A 233 -3.38 -18.55 12.09
C PRO A 233 -1.99 -17.89 12.16
N GLU A 234 -1.08 -18.59 12.81
CA GLU A 234 0.33 -18.25 12.92
C GLU A 234 1.11 -19.44 12.36
N MET A 235 2.41 -19.29 12.12
CA MET A 235 3.26 -20.38 11.62
C MET A 235 3.13 -21.68 12.45
N LYS A 236 2.97 -21.58 13.77
CA LYS A 236 2.80 -22.73 14.68
C LYS A 236 1.48 -23.50 14.48
N HIS A 237 0.50 -22.88 13.82
CA HIS A 237 -0.80 -23.49 13.54
C HIS A 237 -0.80 -24.28 12.22
N ILE A 238 0.28 -24.26 11.44
CA ILE A 238 0.43 -25.10 10.25
C ILE A 238 0.67 -26.54 10.72
N THR A 239 -0.29 -27.42 10.45
CA THR A 239 -0.26 -28.83 10.90
C THR A 239 0.41 -29.75 9.90
N ASN A 240 0.40 -29.39 8.61
CA ASN A 240 0.95 -30.22 7.56
C ASN A 240 1.40 -29.38 6.35
N TYR A 241 2.45 -29.85 5.67
CA TYR A 241 2.89 -29.34 4.39
C TYR A 241 2.60 -30.40 3.33
N LEU A 242 1.60 -30.14 2.48
CA LEU A 242 1.11 -31.11 1.48
C LEU A 242 2.07 -31.28 0.30
N TYR A 243 2.97 -30.31 0.12
CA TYR A 243 4.04 -30.30 -0.85
C TYR A 243 5.37 -30.00 -0.15
N ASN A 244 6.49 -30.33 -0.80
CA ASN A 244 7.83 -30.01 -0.27
C ASN A 244 8.11 -28.51 -0.39
N VAL A 245 7.48 -27.73 0.49
CA VAL A 245 7.56 -26.26 0.52
C VAL A 245 8.18 -25.80 1.84
N GLU A 246 8.83 -24.65 1.79
CA GLU A 246 9.30 -23.89 2.94
C GLU A 246 8.61 -22.53 2.91
N VAL A 247 7.76 -22.27 3.91
CA VAL A 247 7.08 -20.98 4.06
C VAL A 247 7.98 -20.05 4.87
N ILE A 248 8.34 -18.90 4.29
CA ILE A 248 9.32 -17.97 4.83
C ILE A 248 8.63 -16.63 5.12
N PRO A 249 8.40 -16.29 6.40
CA PRO A 249 8.00 -14.94 6.80
C PRO A 249 9.07 -13.92 6.39
N THR A 250 8.65 -12.81 5.79
CA THR A 250 9.51 -11.73 5.32
C THR A 250 8.72 -10.43 5.31
N THR A 251 9.39 -9.31 5.57
CA THR A 251 8.77 -7.99 5.56
C THR A 251 8.11 -7.70 4.21
N ALA A 252 6.88 -7.19 4.25
CA ALA A 252 5.98 -7.16 3.10
C ALA A 252 6.56 -6.39 1.88
N ASP A 253 7.28 -5.30 2.13
CA ASP A 253 7.96 -4.47 1.12
C ASP A 253 9.13 -5.20 0.42
N THR A 254 9.69 -6.22 1.05
CA THR A 254 10.82 -7.00 0.53
C THR A 254 10.37 -8.13 -0.41
N LEU A 255 9.17 -8.66 -0.23
CA LEU A 255 8.64 -9.82 -0.97
C LEU A 255 8.67 -9.68 -2.51
N PRO A 256 8.39 -8.52 -3.13
CA PRO A 256 8.50 -8.34 -4.58
C PRO A 256 9.90 -8.66 -5.11
N SER A 257 10.95 -8.25 -4.39
CA SER A 257 12.34 -8.46 -4.81
C SER A 257 12.75 -9.94 -4.80
N LEU A 258 12.05 -10.76 -4.02
CA LEU A 258 12.36 -12.18 -3.83
C LEU A 258 11.69 -13.08 -4.87
N LEU A 259 10.88 -12.55 -5.80
CA LEU A 259 10.22 -13.36 -6.85
C LEU A 259 11.19 -14.10 -7.77
N ASN A 260 12.44 -13.66 -7.88
CA ASN A 260 13.48 -14.35 -8.64
C ASN A 260 14.20 -15.44 -7.82
N ASP A 261 14.26 -15.29 -6.50
CA ASP A 261 14.97 -16.20 -5.60
C ASP A 261 14.05 -17.30 -5.07
N TYR A 262 12.78 -16.98 -4.81
CA TYR A 262 11.77 -17.89 -4.29
C TYR A 262 10.90 -18.44 -5.42
N ALA A 263 10.21 -19.54 -5.14
CA ALA A 263 9.30 -20.12 -6.14
C ALA A 263 8.02 -19.30 -6.28
N ALA A 264 7.54 -18.71 -5.18
CA ALA A 264 6.45 -17.76 -5.18
C ALA A 264 6.51 -16.86 -3.94
N CYS A 265 5.81 -15.72 -3.97
CA CYS A 265 5.61 -14.85 -2.82
C CYS A 265 4.14 -14.41 -2.75
N THR A 266 3.54 -14.40 -1.57
CA THR A 266 2.25 -13.72 -1.36
C THR A 266 2.52 -12.22 -1.19
N ILE A 267 2.01 -11.37 -2.07
CA ILE A 267 2.34 -9.94 -2.10
C ILE A 267 1.04 -9.14 -1.96
N ASN A 268 1.04 -8.18 -1.02
CA ASN A 268 -0.06 -7.23 -0.85
C ASN A 268 -0.24 -6.35 -2.10
N GLY A 269 -1.48 -5.97 -2.42
CA GLY A 269 -1.79 -5.19 -3.63
C GLY A 269 -0.92 -3.95 -3.80
N THR A 270 -0.69 -3.19 -2.73
CA THR A 270 0.21 -2.02 -2.71
C THR A 270 1.56 -2.29 -3.37
N TYR A 271 2.25 -3.35 -2.93
CA TYR A 271 3.59 -3.68 -3.41
C TYR A 271 3.58 -4.44 -4.75
N ALA A 272 2.49 -5.16 -5.06
CA ALA A 272 2.33 -5.82 -6.35
C ALA A 272 2.13 -4.79 -7.47
N THR A 273 1.25 -3.80 -7.27
CA THR A 273 0.96 -2.76 -8.25
C THR A 273 2.18 -1.86 -8.51
N ASP A 274 3.00 -1.58 -7.50
CA ASP A 274 4.24 -0.79 -7.64
C ASP A 274 5.25 -1.40 -8.62
N ILE A 275 5.28 -2.73 -8.75
CA ILE A 275 6.12 -3.43 -9.73
C ILE A 275 5.34 -3.84 -10.99
N GLY A 276 4.14 -3.27 -11.17
CA GLY A 276 3.29 -3.46 -12.34
C GLY A 276 2.53 -4.79 -12.37
N LEU A 277 2.51 -5.57 -11.29
CA LEU A 277 1.72 -6.81 -11.23
C LEU A 277 0.23 -6.50 -11.04
N SER A 278 -0.62 -7.26 -11.72
CA SER A 278 -2.08 -7.26 -11.52
C SER A 278 -2.53 -8.67 -11.11
N PRO A 279 -3.40 -8.82 -10.09
CA PRO A 279 -3.91 -10.13 -9.68
C PRO A 279 -4.47 -10.96 -10.84
N SER A 280 -5.33 -10.39 -11.67
CA SER A 280 -6.05 -11.12 -12.73
C SER A 280 -5.15 -11.61 -13.86
N ARG A 281 -4.03 -10.94 -14.08
CA ARG A 281 -3.06 -11.28 -15.12
C ARG A 281 -1.92 -12.17 -14.62
N ASP A 282 -1.42 -11.90 -13.41
CA ASP A 282 -0.13 -12.43 -12.96
C ASP A 282 -0.21 -13.35 -11.73
N ALA A 283 -1.32 -13.34 -10.99
CA ALA A 283 -1.42 -14.15 -9.78
C ALA A 283 -1.65 -15.63 -10.10
N LEU A 284 -0.98 -16.50 -9.35
CA LEU A 284 -1.26 -17.94 -9.30
C LEU A 284 -2.51 -18.23 -8.48
N ILE A 285 -2.80 -17.39 -7.48
CA ILE A 285 -3.94 -17.48 -6.57
C ILE A 285 -4.29 -16.06 -6.13
N ILE A 286 -5.58 -15.75 -6.11
CA ILE A 286 -6.13 -14.49 -5.61
C ILE A 286 -6.99 -14.83 -4.39
N GLU A 287 -6.83 -14.09 -3.31
CA GLU A 287 -7.66 -14.24 -2.12
C GLU A 287 -9.13 -13.92 -2.44
N SER A 288 -10.01 -14.86 -2.10
CA SER A 288 -11.45 -14.63 -2.13
C SER A 288 -11.86 -13.66 -1.02
N GLN A 289 -12.53 -12.58 -1.41
CA GLN A 289 -13.06 -11.60 -0.46
C GLN A 289 -14.44 -12.03 0.00
N GLY A 290 -14.70 -11.97 1.31
CA GLY A 290 -16.03 -12.18 1.86
C GLY A 290 -17.01 -11.09 1.38
N THR A 291 -18.23 -11.49 1.03
CA THR A 291 -19.30 -10.59 0.55
C THR A 291 -20.33 -10.24 1.63
N ASP A 292 -20.13 -10.71 2.86
CA ASP A 292 -21.07 -10.56 3.98
C ASP A 292 -20.96 -9.21 4.72
N GLY A 293 -20.17 -8.28 4.18
CA GLY A 293 -20.00 -6.91 4.71
C GLY A 293 -19.05 -6.79 5.91
N ASN A 294 -18.54 -7.89 6.45
CA ASN A 294 -17.64 -7.90 7.62
C ASN A 294 -16.18 -8.19 7.27
N ASN A 295 -15.75 -7.86 6.05
CA ASN A 295 -14.39 -8.14 5.60
C ASN A 295 -13.36 -7.31 6.41
N PRO A 296 -12.50 -7.94 7.24
CA PRO A 296 -11.53 -7.24 8.08
C PRO A 296 -10.38 -6.62 7.26
N TYR A 297 -10.28 -6.95 5.97
CA TYR A 297 -9.25 -6.50 5.05
C TYR A 297 -9.67 -5.30 4.19
N VAL A 298 -10.82 -4.68 4.48
CA VAL A 298 -11.19 -3.36 3.94
C VAL A 298 -10.15 -2.34 4.39
N ASN A 299 -9.56 -1.62 3.45
CA ASN A 299 -8.64 -0.52 3.70
C ASN A 299 -9.41 0.71 4.18
N ILE A 300 -8.73 1.57 4.92
CA ILE A 300 -9.35 2.62 5.72
C ILE A 300 -8.54 3.91 5.71
N ILE A 301 -9.24 5.03 5.85
CA ILE A 301 -8.67 6.33 6.21
C ILE A 301 -8.69 6.43 7.73
N VAL A 302 -7.57 6.84 8.33
CA VAL A 302 -7.36 6.91 9.76
C VAL A 302 -6.91 8.31 10.17
N ALA A 303 -7.47 8.80 11.27
CA ALA A 303 -7.08 10.05 11.93
C ALA A 303 -6.64 9.77 13.37
N ARG A 304 -5.98 10.74 14.02
CA ARG A 304 -5.84 10.73 15.48
C ARG A 304 -7.21 10.97 16.11
N THR A 305 -7.53 10.23 17.18
CA THR A 305 -8.82 10.37 17.87
C THR A 305 -9.02 11.79 18.42
N SER A 306 -7.96 12.41 18.96
CA SER A 306 -7.98 13.79 19.47
C SER A 306 -8.35 14.86 18.44
N ASP A 307 -8.24 14.54 17.14
CA ASP A 307 -8.55 15.48 16.06
C ASP A 307 -10.04 15.47 15.71
N LEU A 308 -10.79 14.48 16.19
CA LEU A 308 -12.22 14.30 15.94
C LEU A 308 -13.12 14.96 16.98
N GLU A 309 -12.56 15.50 18.07
CA GLU A 309 -13.32 16.05 19.21
C GLU A 309 -13.65 17.55 19.09
N ASN A 310 -13.53 18.15 17.90
CA ASN A 310 -13.69 19.60 17.68
C ASN A 310 -15.08 19.97 17.14
#